data_AF-A0A544QU13-F1
#
_entry.id   AF-A0A544QU13-F1
#
_cell.length_a   1.000
_cell.length_b   1.000
_cell.length_c   1.000
_cell.angle_alpha   90.00
_cell.angle_beta   90.00
_cell.angle_gamma   90.00
#
_symmetry.space_group_name_H-M   'P 1'
#
loop_
_entity.id
_entity.type
_entity.pdbx_description
1 polymer ?
#
loop_
_entity_poly.entity_id
_entity_poly.type
_entity_poly.pdbx_seq_one_letter_code
_entity_poly.pdbx_strand_id
1 'polypeptide(L)'
;MKKSKLLLISGIIGTIYLIYLIFYFSNGVVSTDGVDAIGAGLAAALVMPHMVCVAIAVIFNWLGWALEVRWGALVAGIMYAVSMVCMFLYAVFVLIEMILCFIAFAKMKQESEKKSIES
;
A
#
# COMPACT_ATOMS: atom_id res chain seq x y z
N MET A 1 -5.35 -25.30 1.07
CA MET A 1 -4.51 -24.08 1.11
C MET A 1 -5.35 -22.99 1.77
N LYS A 2 -5.06 -22.62 3.01
CA LYS A 2 -5.84 -21.60 3.74
C LYS A 2 -5.29 -20.22 3.37
N LYS A 3 -5.94 -19.57 2.40
CA LYS A 3 -5.61 -18.22 1.94
C LYS A 3 -5.57 -17.24 3.13
N SER A 4 -4.49 -16.48 3.26
CA SER A 4 -4.33 -15.50 4.35
C SER A 4 -5.33 -14.34 4.21
N LYS A 5 -6.41 -14.36 5.00
CA LYS A 5 -7.46 -13.32 5.01
C LYS A 5 -6.94 -11.91 5.33
N LEU A 6 -5.83 -11.80 6.06
CA LEU A 6 -5.24 -10.53 6.46
C LEU A 6 -4.59 -9.77 5.31
N LEU A 7 -3.95 -10.48 4.39
CA LEU A 7 -3.36 -9.88 3.18
C LEU A 7 -4.43 -9.37 2.23
N LEU A 8 -5.57 -10.07 2.17
CA LEU A 8 -6.76 -9.59 1.45
C LEU A 8 -7.27 -8.27 2.01
N ILE A 9 -7.44 -8.19 3.33
CA ILE A 9 -7.92 -6.96 4.00
C ILE A 9 -6.95 -5.80 3.77
N SER A 10 -5.65 -6.03 3.95
CA SER A 10 -4.60 -5.03 3.67
C SER A 10 -4.63 -4.57 2.22
N GLY A 11 -4.77 -5.50 1.27
CA GLY A 11 -4.80 -5.20 -0.16
C GLY A 11 -6.03 -4.42 -0.57
N ILE A 12 -7.20 -4.75 -0.02
CA ILE A 12 -8.45 -4.03 -0.28
C ILE A 12 -8.35 -2.60 0.23
N ILE A 13 -7.85 -2.41 1.47
CA ILE A 13 -7.68 -1.07 2.05
C ILE A 13 -6.70 -0.23 1.22
N GLY A 14 -5.53 -0.78 0.87
CA GLY A 14 -4.55 -0.10 0.03
C GLY A 14 -5.05 0.21 -1.38
N THR A 15 -5.86 -0.68 -1.97
CA THR A 15 -6.47 -0.44 -3.28
C THR A 15 -7.49 0.71 -3.22
N ILE A 16 -8.36 0.72 -2.20
CA ILE A 16 -9.34 1.80 -2.01
C ILE A 16 -8.62 3.12 -1.76
N TYR A 17 -7.57 3.11 -0.95
CA TYR A 17 -6.77 4.29 -0.65
C TYR A 17 -6.08 4.84 -1.90
N LEU A 18 -5.48 3.98 -2.74
CA LEU A 18 -4.88 4.36 -4.01
C LEU A 18 -5.90 4.99 -4.97
N ILE A 19 -7.10 4.39 -5.08
CA ILE A 19 -8.18 4.93 -5.91
C ILE A 19 -8.61 6.32 -5.42
N TYR A 20 -8.76 6.48 -4.10
CA TYR A 20 -9.09 7.77 -3.49
C TYR A 20 -8.03 8.84 -3.82
N LEU A 21 -6.76 8.50 -3.66
CA LEU A 21 -5.61 9.36 -3.97
C LEU A 21 -5.61 9.82 -5.44
N ILE A 22 -5.81 8.89 -6.37
CA ILE A 22 -5.88 9.18 -7.81
C ILE A 22 -7.06 10.11 -8.11
N PHE A 23 -8.25 9.82 -7.58
CA PHE A 23 -9.44 10.65 -7.79
C PHE A 23 -9.27 12.04 -7.20
N TYR A 24 -8.76 12.17 -5.98
CA TYR A 24 -8.62 13.45 -5.28
C TYR A 24 -7.64 14.37 -6.03
N PHE A 25 -6.45 13.88 -6.38
CA PHE A 25 -5.46 14.68 -7.08
C PHE A 25 -5.81 14.93 -8.55
N SER A 26 -6.40 13.95 -9.24
CA SER A 26 -6.83 14.15 -10.63
C SER A 26 -7.96 15.19 -10.71
N ASN A 27 -8.98 15.09 -9.86
CA ASN A 27 -10.07 16.08 -9.80
C ASN A 27 -9.57 17.47 -9.38
N GLY A 28 -8.63 17.55 -8.43
CA GLY A 28 -8.04 18.83 -8.01
C GLY A 28 -7.35 19.57 -9.16
N VAL A 29 -6.67 18.84 -10.04
CA VAL A 29 -5.97 19.43 -11.21
C VAL A 29 -6.94 19.79 -12.33
N VAL A 30 -7.96 18.98 -12.62
CA VAL A 30 -8.89 19.27 -13.74
C VAL A 30 -9.97 20.30 -13.41
N SER A 31 -10.24 20.54 -12.12
CA SER A 31 -11.35 21.42 -11.68
C SER A 31 -10.92 22.84 -11.32
N THR A 32 -9.63 23.18 -11.48
CA THR A 32 -9.08 24.50 -11.12
C THR A 32 -8.61 25.25 -12.36
N ASP A 33 -8.97 26.52 -12.48
CA ASP A 33 -8.63 27.39 -13.62
C ASP A 33 -7.62 28.48 -13.23
N GLY A 34 -6.82 28.94 -14.20
CA GLY A 34 -5.91 30.08 -14.03
C GLY A 34 -4.70 29.79 -13.12
N VAL A 35 -4.43 30.68 -12.16
CA VAL A 35 -3.25 30.59 -11.27
C VAL A 35 -3.36 29.42 -10.27
N ASP A 36 -4.58 29.06 -9.86
CA ASP A 36 -4.82 27.97 -8.92
C ASP A 36 -4.50 26.59 -9.53
N ALA A 37 -4.61 26.46 -10.86
CA ALA A 37 -4.22 25.26 -11.60
C ALA A 37 -2.73 24.94 -11.46
N ILE A 38 -1.88 25.98 -11.39
CA ILE A 38 -0.43 25.83 -11.19
C ILE A 38 -0.15 25.29 -9.79
N GLY A 39 -0.86 25.79 -8.77
CA GLY A 39 -0.78 25.29 -7.40
C GLY A 39 -1.23 23.84 -7.27
N ALA A 40 -2.36 23.48 -7.88
CA ALA A 40 -2.86 22.11 -7.92
C ALA A 40 -1.92 21.15 -8.65
N GLY A 41 -1.37 21.58 -9.80
CA GLY A 41 -0.39 20.81 -10.56
C GLY A 41 0.91 20.58 -9.80
N LEU A 42 1.41 21.60 -9.08
CA LEU A 42 2.61 21.49 -8.25
C LEU A 42 2.39 20.53 -7.07
N ALA A 43 1.22 20.60 -6.42
CA ALA A 43 0.84 19.68 -5.35
C ALA A 43 0.73 18.23 -5.85
N ALA A 44 0.14 18.01 -7.02
CA ALA A 44 0.06 16.69 -7.64
C ALA A 44 1.44 16.14 -8.04
N ALA A 45 2.33 16.99 -8.57
CA ALA A 45 3.70 16.61 -8.90
C ALA A 45 4.52 16.24 -7.65
N LEU A 46 4.28 16.90 -6.52
CA LEU A 46 4.93 16.59 -5.24
C LEU A 46 4.43 15.25 -4.65
N VAL A 47 3.14 14.94 -4.82
CA VAL A 47 2.52 13.69 -4.35
C VAL A 47 2.76 12.48 -5.27
N MET A 48 3.00 12.70 -6.56
CA MET A 48 3.29 11.66 -7.55
C MET A 48 4.27 10.57 -7.07
N PRO A 49 5.47 10.88 -6.55
CA PRO A 49 6.40 9.83 -6.08
C PRO A 49 5.82 8.97 -4.96
N HIS A 50 5.03 9.56 -4.04
CA HIS A 50 4.31 8.81 -3.02
C HIS A 50 3.25 7.89 -3.64
N MET A 51 2.43 8.39 -4.56
CA MET A 51 1.40 7.58 -5.23
C MET A 51 1.98 6.38 -5.97
N VAL A 52 3.11 6.58 -6.66
CA VAL A 52 3.81 5.50 -7.36
C VAL A 52 4.29 4.45 -6.36
N CYS A 53 4.89 4.84 -5.23
CA CYS A 53 5.30 3.90 -4.20
C CYS A 53 4.11 3.12 -3.61
N VAL A 54 2.98 3.78 -3.31
CA VAL A 54 1.74 3.11 -2.85
C VAL A 54 1.22 2.14 -3.90
N ALA A 55 1.18 2.54 -5.18
CA ALA A 55 0.70 1.68 -6.26
C ALA A 55 1.52 0.39 -6.39
N ILE A 56 2.85 0.52 -6.38
CA ILE A 56 3.73 -0.64 -6.43
C ILE A 56 3.53 -1.49 -5.15
N ALA A 57 3.35 -0.87 -3.97
CA ALA A 57 3.09 -1.58 -2.71
C ALA A 57 1.82 -2.42 -2.77
N VAL A 58 0.74 -1.85 -3.29
CA VAL A 58 -0.53 -2.54 -3.50
C VAL A 58 -0.37 -3.72 -4.45
N ILE A 59 0.36 -3.55 -5.56
CA ILE A 59 0.65 -4.64 -6.52
C ILE A 59 1.38 -5.78 -5.81
N PHE A 60 2.44 -5.49 -5.07
CA PHE A 60 3.19 -6.52 -4.33
C PHE A 60 2.39 -7.14 -3.19
N ASN A 61 1.48 -6.39 -2.55
CA ASN A 61 0.56 -6.94 -1.56
C ASN A 61 -0.38 -7.95 -2.20
N TRP A 62 -0.97 -7.62 -3.36
CA TRP A 62 -1.80 -8.54 -4.14
C TRP A 62 -1.02 -9.76 -4.63
N LEU A 63 0.23 -9.56 -5.07
CA LEU A 63 1.12 -10.64 -5.49
C LEU A 63 1.45 -11.58 -4.32
N GLY A 64 1.76 -11.01 -3.15
CA GLY A 64 2.01 -11.74 -1.90
C GLY A 64 0.79 -12.53 -1.43
N TRP A 65 -0.41 -12.00 -1.65
CA TRP A 65 -1.66 -12.70 -1.37
C TRP A 65 -1.92 -13.85 -2.34
N ALA A 66 -1.76 -13.61 -3.65
CA ALA A 66 -2.03 -14.59 -4.69
C ALA A 66 -1.10 -15.80 -4.57
N LEU A 67 0.19 -15.54 -4.37
CA LEU A 67 1.25 -16.55 -4.30
C LEU A 67 1.46 -17.14 -2.89
N GLU A 68 0.79 -16.62 -1.86
CA GLU A 68 1.00 -17.00 -0.44
C GLU A 68 2.47 -16.94 0.00
N VAL A 69 3.29 -16.12 -0.67
CA VAL A 69 4.74 -16.00 -0.40
C VAL A 69 5.01 -14.94 0.65
N ARG A 70 5.70 -15.34 1.71
CA ARG A 70 6.14 -14.47 2.82
C ARG A 70 6.89 -13.23 2.34
N TRP A 71 7.77 -13.39 1.36
CA TRP A 71 8.56 -12.30 0.81
C TRP A 71 7.69 -11.20 0.17
N GLY A 72 6.54 -11.55 -0.41
CA GLY A 72 5.64 -10.57 -1.03
C GLY A 72 5.05 -9.58 -0.01
N ALA A 73 4.67 -10.06 1.17
CA ALA A 73 4.19 -9.19 2.25
C ALA A 73 5.31 -8.28 2.80
N LEU A 74 6.55 -8.77 2.86
CA LEU A 74 7.69 -7.99 3.32
C LEU A 74 8.06 -6.86 2.35
N VAL A 75 8.09 -7.16 1.04
CA VAL A 75 8.36 -6.15 0.00
C VAL A 75 7.26 -5.10 -0.02
N ALA A 76 5.99 -5.50 0.08
CA ALA A 76 4.87 -4.55 0.18
C ALA A 76 5.00 -3.63 1.40
N GLY A 77 5.29 -4.19 2.59
CA GLY A 77 5.51 -3.41 3.81
C GLY A 77 6.68 -2.42 3.72
N ILE A 78 7.81 -2.84 3.11
CA ILE A 78 8.96 -1.95 2.89
C ILE A 78 8.62 -0.84 1.92
N MET A 79 7.90 -1.12 0.83
CA MET A 79 7.47 -0.09 -0.12
C MET A 79 6.46 0.89 0.49
N TYR A 80 5.59 0.45 1.40
CA TYR A 80 4.79 1.36 2.21
C TYR A 80 5.65 2.25 3.11
N ALA A 81 6.72 1.71 3.71
CA ALA A 81 7.67 2.52 4.49
C ALA A 81 8.40 3.57 3.61
N VAL A 82 8.85 3.19 2.42
CA VAL A 82 9.48 4.12 1.47
C VAL A 82 8.48 5.20 1.02
N SER A 83 7.24 4.82 0.78
CA SER A 83 6.16 5.75 0.44
C SER A 83 5.91 6.79 1.54
N MET A 84 5.99 6.37 2.81
CA MET A 84 5.92 7.26 3.97
C MET A 84 7.08 8.27 4.01
N VAL A 85 8.30 7.85 3.66
CA VAL A 85 9.46 8.76 3.64
C VAL A 85 9.35 9.78 2.51
N CYS A 86 8.84 9.38 1.34
CA CYS A 86 8.60 10.33 0.24
C CYS A 86 7.60 11.42 0.63
N MET A 87 6.64 11.14 1.51
CA MET A 87 5.62 12.11 1.90
C MET A 87 5.09 11.83 3.31
N PHE A 88 5.70 12.45 4.32
CA PHE A 88 5.33 12.27 5.73
C PHE A 88 3.89 12.72 6.04
N LEU A 89 3.36 13.67 5.25
CA LEU A 89 2.05 14.28 5.47
C LEU A 89 0.87 13.29 5.31
N TYR A 90 1.01 12.27 4.48
CA TYR A 90 -0.01 11.23 4.25
C TYR A 90 0.31 9.90 4.97
N ALA A 91 1.28 9.92 5.88
CA ALA A 91 1.84 8.72 6.51
C ALA A 91 0.83 7.87 7.30
N VAL A 92 -0.20 8.48 7.90
CA VAL A 92 -1.07 7.79 8.86
C VAL A 92 -1.85 6.62 8.23
N PHE A 93 -2.32 6.78 6.99
CA PHE A 93 -3.03 5.71 6.27
C PHE A 93 -2.08 4.58 5.86
N VAL A 94 -0.94 4.95 5.29
CA VAL A 94 0.10 3.99 4.86
C VAL A 94 0.72 3.24 6.04
N LEU A 95 0.77 3.86 7.22
CA LEU A 95 1.26 3.24 8.45
C LEU A 95 0.37 2.08 8.90
N ILE A 96 -0.95 2.20 8.76
CA ILE A 96 -1.89 1.13 9.09
C ILE A 96 -1.67 -0.06 8.13
N GLU A 97 -1.55 0.19 6.82
CA GLU A 97 -1.29 -0.82 5.79
C GLU A 97 0.07 -1.52 5.98
N MET A 98 1.08 -0.75 6.38
CA MET A 98 2.40 -1.27 6.73
C MET A 98 2.30 -2.25 7.91
N ILE A 99 1.63 -1.86 9.01
CA ILE A 99 1.44 -2.73 10.18
C ILE A 99 0.67 -3.99 9.80
N LEU A 100 -0.39 -3.88 8.99
CA LEU A 100 -1.15 -5.01 8.48
C LEU A 100 -0.28 -5.97 7.65
N CYS A 101 0.60 -5.45 6.79
CA CYS A 101 1.57 -6.27 6.05
C CYS A 101 2.55 -6.99 6.98
N PHE A 102 3.08 -6.32 8.01
CA PHE A 102 3.98 -6.94 8.99
C PHE A 102 3.27 -8.02 9.83
N ILE A 103 2.02 -7.77 10.25
CA ILE A 103 1.22 -8.77 10.97
C ILE A 103 0.92 -9.97 10.07
N ALA A 104 0.58 -9.74 8.80
CA ALA A 104 0.37 -10.81 7.84
C ALA A 104 1.63 -11.66 7.63
N PHE A 105 2.81 -11.02 7.52
CA PHE A 105 4.10 -11.69 7.48
C PHE A 105 4.36 -12.54 8.73
N ALA A 106 4.14 -11.98 9.93
CA ALA A 106 4.32 -12.70 11.19
C ALA A 106 3.36 -13.91 11.32
N LYS A 107 2.11 -13.79 10.88
CA LYS A 107 1.15 -14.91 10.89
C LYS A 107 1.49 -15.99 9.87
N MET A 108 2.00 -15.63 8.70
CA MET A 108 2.56 -16.62 7.75
C MET A 108 3.78 -17.33 8.33
N LYS A 109 4.55 -16.69 9.23
CA LYS A 109 5.62 -17.36 9.98
C LYS A 109 5.09 -18.53 10.80
N GLN A 110 4.08 -18.27 11.61
CA GLN A 110 3.48 -19.25 12.53
C GLN A 110 2.79 -20.40 11.81
N GLU A 111 2.11 -20.15 10.67
CA GLU A 111 1.39 -21.20 9.94
C GLU A 111 2.35 -22.25 9.31
N SER A 112 3.55 -21.85 8.86
CA SER A 112 4.52 -22.86 8.37
C SER A 112 5.20 -23.62 9.50
N GLU A 113 5.40 -23.00 10.67
CA GLU A 113 6.01 -23.64 11.83
C GLU A 113 5.09 -24.72 12.38
N LYS A 114 3.78 -24.43 12.52
CA LYS A 114 2.77 -25.44 12.89
C LYS A 114 2.76 -26.64 11.96
N LYS A 115 2.83 -26.40 10.64
CA LYS A 115 2.86 -27.48 9.64
C LYS A 115 4.07 -28.40 9.75
N SER A 116 5.19 -27.93 10.31
CA SER A 116 6.40 -28.72 10.50
C SER A 116 6.41 -29.53 11.81
N ILE A 117 5.50 -29.23 12.73
CA ILE A 117 5.35 -29.94 14.01
C ILE A 117 4.27 -31.04 13.90
N GLU A 118 3.32 -30.87 12.99
CA GLU A 118 2.26 -31.85 12.68
C GLU A 118 2.63 -32.86 11.56
N SER A 119 3.85 -32.80 11.01
CA SER A 119 4.38 -33.72 10.00
C SER A 119 5.53 -34.55 10.54
#